data_AF-A0A6N2HI65-F1
#
_entry.id   AF-A0A6N2HI65-F1
#
_cell.length_a   1.000
_cell.length_b   1.000
_cell.length_c   1.000
_cell.angle_alpha   90.00
_cell.angle_beta   90.00
_cell.angle_gamma   90.00
#
_symmetry.space_group_name_H-M   'P 1'
#
loop_
_entity.id
_entity.type
_entity.pdbx_description
1 polymer ?
#
loop_
_entity_poly.entity_id
_entity_poly.type
_entity_poly.pdbx_seq_one_letter_code
_entity_poly.pdbx_strand_id
1 'polypeptide(L)' 'SNEIVAAASLDDVGRHPDFRSGSANLRWMLIHLVEETGRHAGHADIVRELLDGTKGYY' A
#
# COMPACT_ATOMS: atom_id res chain seq x y z
N SER A 1 6.46 -1.62 -13.47
CA SER A 1 5.91 -2.26 -12.26
C SER A 1 4.90 -3.34 -12.62
N ASN A 2 3.81 -3.00 -13.34
CA ASN A 2 2.77 -3.98 -13.71
C ASN A 2 3.30 -5.21 -14.45
N GLU A 3 4.19 -5.02 -15.43
CA GLU A 3 4.81 -6.13 -16.17
C GLU A 3 5.66 -7.05 -15.29
N ILE A 4 6.31 -6.50 -14.25
CA ILE A 4 7.11 -7.26 -13.28
C ILE A 4 6.20 -8.07 -12.37
N VAL A 5 5.13 -7.45 -11.85
CA VAL A 5 4.14 -8.12 -11.00
C VAL A 5 3.41 -9.22 -11.79
N ALA A 6 3.08 -8.97 -13.06
CA ALA A 6 2.42 -9.95 -13.92
C ALA A 6 3.29 -11.17 -14.27
N ALA A 7 4.62 -11.01 -14.24
CA ALA A 7 5.56 -12.09 -14.51
C ALA A 7 5.85 -12.99 -13.27
N ALA A 8 5.38 -12.60 -12.08
CA ALA A 8 5.62 -13.31 -10.82
C ALA A 8 4.38 -14.07 -10.33
N SER A 9 4.59 -15.14 -9.57
CA SER A 9 3.50 -15.79 -8.85
C SER A 9 3.10 -14.97 -7.63
N LEU A 10 1.80 -14.92 -7.33
CA LEU A 10 1.31 -14.30 -6.10
C LEU A 10 1.82 -14.99 -4.82
N ASP A 11 2.27 -16.24 -4.94
CA ASP A 11 2.81 -17.01 -3.84
C ASP A 11 4.35 -16.95 -3.78
N ASP A 12 5.00 -16.19 -4.67
CA ASP A 12 6.43 -15.94 -4.61
C ASP A 12 6.78 -15.18 -3.34
N VAL A 13 7.75 -15.71 -2.60
CA VAL A 13 8.21 -15.17 -1.31
C VAL A 13 9.38 -14.22 -1.53
N GLY A 14 9.31 -13.05 -0.89
CA GLY A 14 10.40 -12.09 -0.86
C GLY A 14 11.69 -12.70 -0.28
N ARG A 15 12.83 -12.08 -0.61
CA ARG A 15 14.15 -12.53 -0.14
C ARG A 15 14.98 -11.40 0.45
N HIS A 16 14.33 -10.29 0.85
CA HIS A 16 15.06 -9.15 1.36
C HIS A 16 15.56 -9.45 2.79
N PRO A 17 16.88 -9.50 3.04
CA PRO A 17 17.42 -9.95 4.32
C PRO A 17 17.15 -8.99 5.48
N ASP A 18 17.11 -7.68 5.20
CA ASP A 18 17.04 -6.66 6.25
C ASP A 18 15.62 -6.17 6.62
N PHE A 19 14.58 -6.60 5.90
CA PHE A 19 13.21 -6.19 6.19
C PHE A 19 12.46 -7.29 6.94
N ARG A 20 11.77 -6.92 8.02
CA ARG A 20 10.93 -7.84 8.80
C ARG A 20 9.88 -8.55 7.93
N SER A 21 9.30 -7.83 6.96
CA SER A 21 8.34 -8.38 5.99
C SER A 21 9.03 -8.99 4.77
N GLY A 22 10.35 -9.18 4.81
CA GLY A 22 11.16 -9.71 3.71
C GLY A 22 10.79 -11.13 3.32
N SER A 23 10.06 -11.87 4.17
CA SER A 23 9.52 -13.20 3.92
C SER A 23 8.02 -13.24 3.58
N ALA A 24 7.38 -12.07 3.37
CA ALA A 24 6.01 -12.04 2.88
C ALA A 24 5.94 -12.51 1.41
N ASN A 25 4.80 -13.05 1.00
CA ASN A 25 4.54 -13.35 -0.41
C ASN A 25 4.02 -12.12 -1.17
N LEU A 26 4.11 -12.16 -2.49
CA LEU A 26 3.69 -11.06 -3.36
C LEU A 26 2.22 -10.67 -3.13
N ARG A 27 1.33 -11.65 -2.90
CA ARG A 27 -0.08 -11.40 -2.54
C ARG A 27 -0.22 -10.49 -1.33
N TRP A 28 0.48 -10.83 -0.24
CA TRP A 28 0.47 -10.03 0.98
C TRP A 28 1.03 -8.63 0.72
N MET A 29 2.14 -8.53 -0.02
CA MET A 29 2.76 -7.24 -0.34
C MET A 29 1.82 -6.31 -1.11
N LEU A 30 1.10 -6.83 -2.11
CA LEU A 30 0.17 -6.04 -2.90
C LEU A 30 -1.04 -5.56 -2.09
N ILE A 31 -1.61 -6.44 -1.25
CA ILE A 31 -2.71 -6.06 -0.35
C ILE A 31 -2.23 -5.00 0.65
N HIS A 32 -1.03 -5.19 1.22
CA HIS A 32 -0.44 -4.23 2.14
C HIS A 32 -0.18 -2.87 1.48
N LEU A 33 0.25 -2.85 0.21
CA LEU A 33 0.41 -1.60 -0.54
C LEU A 33 -0.91 -0.83 -0.69
N VAL A 34 -2.01 -1.53 -0.98
CA VAL A 34 -3.34 -0.92 -1.07
C VAL A 34 -3.77 -0.37 0.30
N GLU A 35 -3.58 -1.13 1.36
CA GLU A 35 -3.88 -0.73 2.74
C GLU A 35 -3.09 0.54 3.15
N GLU A 36 -1.77 0.52 2.93
CA GLU A 36 -0.86 1.63 3.22
C GLU A 36 -1.26 2.90 2.45
N THR A 37 -1.61 2.73 1.17
CA THR A 37 -2.07 3.84 0.33
C THR A 37 -3.39 4.41 0.85
N GLY A 38 -4.35 3.56 1.22
CA GLY A 38 -5.62 3.99 1.79
C GLY A 38 -5.46 4.75 3.11
N ARG A 39 -4.61 4.25 4.02
CA ARG A 39 -4.32 4.93 5.29
C ARG A 39 -3.66 6.29 5.08
N HIS A 40 -2.68 6.38 4.19
CA HIS A 40 -2.06 7.66 3.86
C HIS A 40 -3.03 8.64 3.19
N ALA A 41 -3.87 8.16 2.27
CA ALA A 41 -4.90 8.98 1.64
C ALA A 41 -5.89 9.52 2.68
N GLY A 42 -6.35 8.68 3.61
CA GLY A 42 -7.22 9.11 4.71
C GLY A 42 -6.56 10.14 5.64
N HIS A 43 -5.29 9.95 6.00
CA HIS A 43 -4.55 10.95 6.78
C HIS A 43 -4.40 12.28 6.03
N ALA A 44 -4.08 12.24 4.74
CA ALA A 44 -3.97 13.42 3.90
C ALA A 44 -5.31 14.14 3.76
N ASP A 45 -6.41 13.40 3.65
CA ASP A 45 -7.75 13.96 3.58
C ASP A 45 -8.12 14.69 4.87
N ILE A 46 -7.86 14.09 6.05
CA ILE A 46 -8.08 14.77 7.34
C ILE A 46 -7.29 16.08 7.42
N VAL A 47 -6.01 16.08 7.01
CA VAL A 47 -5.20 17.31 7.00
C VAL A 47 -5.80 18.35 6.05
N ARG A 48 -6.24 17.94 4.86
CA ARG A 48 -6.92 18.81 3.90
C ARG A 48 -8.19 19.42 4.50
N GLU A 49 -9.08 18.61 5.08
CA GLU A 49 -10.34 19.06 5.71
C GLU A 49 -10.10 20.07 6.84
N LEU A 50 -9.03 19.88 7.62
CA LEU A 50 -8.65 20.81 8.68
C LEU A 50 -8.13 22.16 8.15
N LEU A 51 -7.50 22.16 6.96
CA LEU A 51 -6.95 23.37 6.35
C LEU A 51 -8.01 24.18 5.61
N ASP A 52 -8.92 23.53 4.88
CA ASP A 52 -9.92 24.22 4.04
C ASP A 52 -11.31 24.33 4.68
N GLY A 53 -11.56 23.60 5.78
CA GLY A 53 -12.85 23.60 6.49
C GLY A 53 -13.97 22.86 5.75
N THR A 54 -13.66 22.19 4.64
CA THR A 54 -14.60 21.45 3.80
C THR A 54 -14.38 19.95 3.96
N LYS A 55 -15.45 19.21 4.23
CA LYS A 55 -15.42 17.75 4.33
C LYS A 55 -15.49 17.11 2.95
N GLY A 56 -15.01 15.86 2.83
CA GLY A 56 -15.06 15.08 1.59
C GLY A 56 -16.47 15.01 0.96
N TYR A 57 -16.52 14.81 -0.36
CA TYR A 57 -17.79 14.71 -1.11
C TYR A 57 -18.42 13.32 -0.96
N TYR A 58 -19.10 13.10 0.18
CA TYR A 58 -20.33 12.32 0.37
C TYR A 58 -21.01 12.77 1.66
#